data_AF-A0A7R9GYY4-F1
#
_entry.id   AF-A0A7R9GYY4-F1
#
_cell.length_a   1.000
_cell.length_b   1.000
_cell.length_c   1.000
_cell.angle_alpha   90.00
_cell.angle_beta   90.00
_cell.angle_gamma   90.00
#
_symmetry.space_group_name_H-M   'P 1'
#
loop_
_entity.id
_entity.type
_entity.pdbx_description
1 polymer ?
#
loop_
_entity_poly.entity_id
_entity_poly.type
_entity_poly.pdbx_seq_one_letter_code
_entity_poly.pdbx_strand_id
1 'polypeptide(L)'
;DGKEDDDQIYTLEPLSLNQISGHQTVFINELKLFDFKQVLTKCNIPSEFSGGVLWCCNGTIAVRRHEAGRVTLEGCISDDYYKVRELLYEQYAIV
;
A
#
# COMPACT_ATOMS: atom_id res chain seq x y z
N ASP A 1 7.57 38.43 -36.71
CA ASP A 1 6.93 38.51 -35.40
C ASP A 1 6.37 37.12 -35.08
N GLY A 2 7.21 36.24 -34.55
CA GLY A 2 6.82 34.88 -34.16
C GLY A 2 6.73 34.88 -32.64
N LYS A 3 5.51 34.83 -32.11
CA LYS A 3 5.28 34.82 -30.66
C LYS A 3 5.62 33.43 -30.14
N GLU A 4 6.53 33.42 -29.17
CA GLU A 4 6.96 32.27 -28.41
C GLU A 4 5.76 31.70 -27.64
N ASP A 5 5.38 30.46 -27.96
CA ASP A 5 4.38 29.69 -27.21
C ASP A 5 4.91 29.44 -25.79
N ASP A 6 4.14 29.90 -24.81
CA ASP A 6 4.37 29.83 -23.38
C ASP A 6 4.68 28.38 -22.93
N ASP A 7 5.93 28.12 -22.52
CA ASP A 7 6.41 26.89 -21.85
C ASP A 7 5.75 26.76 -20.45
N GLN A 8 4.42 26.66 -20.40
CA GLN A 8 3.68 26.56 -19.15
C GLN A 8 3.84 25.15 -18.56
N ILE A 9 4.80 24.98 -17.66
CA ILE A 9 5.02 23.73 -16.94
C ILE A 9 3.97 23.62 -15.82
N TYR A 10 2.97 22.75 -16.01
CA TYR A 10 2.00 22.41 -14.98
C TYR A 10 2.62 21.44 -13.97
N THR A 11 2.83 21.91 -12.74
CA THR A 11 3.28 21.06 -11.63
C THR A 11 2.11 20.67 -10.75
N LEU A 12 2.06 19.40 -10.34
CA LEU A 12 1.07 18.93 -9.38
C LEU A 12 1.40 19.45 -7.97
N GLU A 13 0.44 20.11 -7.33
CA GLU A 13 0.54 20.47 -5.92
C GLU A 13 -0.01 19.35 -5.03
N PRO A 14 0.70 18.95 -3.96
CA PRO A 14 0.21 17.94 -3.04
C PRO A 14 -1.06 18.43 -2.34
N LEU A 15 -2.07 17.55 -2.27
CA LEU A 15 -3.30 17.81 -1.53
C LEU A 15 -3.00 18.12 -0.06
N SER A 16 -3.69 19.13 0.46
CA SER A 16 -3.58 19.50 1.88
C SER A 16 -3.94 18.31 2.75
N LEU A 17 -3.15 18.04 3.80
CA LEU A 17 -3.37 16.91 4.74
C LEU A 17 -4.80 16.87 5.30
N ASN A 18 -5.45 18.02 5.41
CA ASN A 18 -6.82 18.17 5.91
C ASN A 18 -7.92 17.75 4.91
N GLN A 19 -7.56 17.54 3.64
CA GLN A 19 -8.44 17.04 2.58
C GLN A 19 -8.20 15.55 2.30
N ILE A 20 -7.23 14.94 2.97
CA ILE A 20 -6.98 13.52 2.88
C ILE A 20 -7.96 12.83 3.83
N SER A 21 -9.07 12.31 3.30
CA SER A 21 -9.98 11.45 4.06
C SER A 21 -9.19 10.27 4.61
N GLY A 22 -8.93 10.27 5.92
CA GLY A 22 -8.29 9.14 6.60
C GLY A 22 -9.16 7.91 6.49
N HIS A 23 -8.59 6.78 6.08
CA HIS A 23 -9.29 5.49 6.14
C HIS A 23 -9.08 4.88 7.52
N GLN A 24 -10.13 4.81 8.33
CA GLN A 24 -10.09 4.08 9.60
C GLN A 24 -10.22 2.58 9.31
N THR A 25 -9.10 1.88 9.27
CA THR A 25 -9.07 0.46 8.92
C THR A 25 -9.14 -0.38 10.19
N VAL A 26 -10.28 -1.04 10.39
CA VAL A 26 -10.49 -1.94 11.53
C VAL A 26 -10.20 -3.37 11.07
N PHE A 27 -9.10 -3.93 11.57
CA PHE A 27 -8.71 -5.31 11.28
C PHE A 27 -9.39 -6.25 12.29
N ILE A 28 -10.33 -7.07 11.82
CA ILE A 28 -11.15 -7.93 12.70
C ILE A 28 -10.57 -9.34 12.82
N ASN A 29 -9.82 -9.78 11.81
CA ASN A 29 -9.31 -11.15 11.74
C ASN A 29 -7.81 -11.21 12.10
N GLU A 30 -7.36 -12.32 12.66
CA GLU A 30 -5.95 -12.49 12.97
C GLU A 30 -5.14 -12.56 11.67
N LEU A 31 -4.45 -11.48 11.31
CA LEU A 31 -3.61 -11.47 10.12
C LEU A 31 -2.41 -12.40 10.31
N LYS A 32 -2.41 -13.51 9.57
CA LYS A 32 -1.27 -14.40 9.43
C LYS A 32 -0.52 -14.02 8.17
N LEU A 33 0.69 -13.48 8.35
CA LEU A 33 1.55 -13.05 7.23
C LEU A 33 1.83 -14.20 6.24
N PHE A 34 1.84 -15.44 6.72
CA PHE A 34 2.01 -16.63 5.88
C PHE A 34 0.81 -16.88 4.95
N ASP A 35 -0.42 -16.78 5.46
CA ASP A 35 -1.63 -16.90 4.63
C ASP A 35 -1.68 -15.77 3.60
N PHE A 36 -1.37 -14.54 4.02
CA PHE A 36 -1.33 -13.41 3.10
C PHE A 36 -0.26 -13.57 2.00
N LYS A 37 0.90 -14.16 2.31
CA LYS A 37 1.90 -14.54 1.31
C LYS A 37 1.33 -15.47 0.23
N GLN A 38 0.50 -16.46 0.61
CA GLN A 38 -0.12 -17.35 -0.37
C GLN A 38 -1.08 -16.60 -1.30
N VAL A 39 -1.82 -15.63 -0.78
CA VAL A 39 -2.70 -14.76 -1.57
C VAL A 39 -1.89 -13.95 -2.58
N LEU A 40 -0.82 -13.28 -2.13
CA LEU A 40 0.08 -12.54 -3.01
C LEU A 40 0.68 -13.43 -4.10
N THR A 41 1.08 -14.65 -3.74
CA THR A 41 1.61 -15.63 -4.69
C THR A 41 0.57 -16.01 -5.77
N LYS A 42 -0.71 -16.17 -5.38
CA LYS A 42 -1.81 -16.43 -6.34
C LYS A 42 -2.05 -15.24 -7.28
N CYS A 43 -1.84 -14.02 -6.80
CA CYS A 43 -1.91 -12.81 -7.60
C CYS A 43 -0.64 -12.53 -8.40
N ASN A 44 0.31 -13.47 -8.42
CA ASN A 44 1.61 -13.37 -9.09
C ASN A 44 2.47 -12.19 -8.58
N ILE A 45 2.28 -11.84 -7.30
CA ILE A 45 3.04 -10.80 -6.59
C ILE A 45 4.18 -11.47 -5.81
N PRO A 46 5.45 -11.15 -6.11
CA PRO A 46 6.59 -11.72 -5.39
C PRO A 46 6.57 -11.24 -3.93
N SER A 47 6.71 -12.18 -3.00
CA SER A 47 6.71 -11.89 -1.56
C SER A 47 7.65 -12.79 -0.76
N GLU A 48 8.33 -12.20 0.21
CA GLU A 48 9.32 -12.86 1.06
C GLU A 48 9.09 -12.48 2.53
N PHE A 49 9.25 -13.44 3.43
CA PHE A 49 9.19 -13.19 4.86
C PHE A 49 10.60 -13.02 5.41
N SER A 50 10.88 -11.86 6.03
CA SER A 50 12.19 -11.56 6.60
C SER A 50 12.05 -10.77 7.90
N GLY A 51 12.63 -11.28 8.99
CA GLY A 51 12.69 -10.56 10.27
C GLY A 51 11.34 -10.21 10.90
N GLY A 52 10.28 -10.99 10.65
CA GLY A 52 8.93 -10.68 11.15
C GLY A 52 8.12 -9.74 10.26
N VAL A 53 8.66 -9.35 9.10
CA VAL A 53 8.01 -8.49 8.10
C VAL A 53 7.80 -9.28 6.82
N LEU A 54 6.64 -9.09 6.19
CA LEU A 54 6.37 -9.63 4.87
C LEU A 54 6.69 -8.57 3.81
N TRP A 55 7.75 -8.79 3.07
CA TRP A 55 8.17 -7.97 1.94
C TRP A 55 7.42 -8.41 0.69
N CYS A 56 6.90 -7.45 -0.06
CA CYS A 56 6.12 -7.65 -1.29
C CYS A 56 6.72 -6.81 -2.42
N CYS A 57 6.43 -7.17 -3.67
CA CYS A 57 6.85 -6.44 -4.86
C CYS A 57 8.36 -6.16 -4.87
N ASN A 58 9.17 -7.23 -4.80
CA ASN A 58 10.63 -7.18 -4.79
C ASN A 58 11.22 -6.34 -3.64
N GLY A 59 10.54 -6.28 -2.49
CA GLY A 59 11.04 -5.56 -1.30
C GLY A 59 10.68 -4.08 -1.27
N THR A 60 9.78 -3.62 -2.15
CA THR A 60 9.33 -2.21 -2.15
C THR A 60 8.21 -1.93 -1.15
N ILE A 61 7.45 -2.97 -0.77
CA ILE A 61 6.33 -2.88 0.17
C ILE A 61 6.60 -3.82 1.34
N ALA A 62 6.43 -3.33 2.56
CA ALA A 62 6.57 -4.06 3.81
C ALA A 62 5.23 -4.13 4.54
N VAL A 63 4.82 -5.33 4.90
CA VAL A 63 3.64 -5.57 5.73
C VAL A 63 4.07 -6.10 7.08
N ARG A 64 3.71 -5.37 8.14
CA ARG A 64 4.05 -5.73 9.52
C ARG A 64 2.79 -5.86 10.35
N ARG A 65 2.77 -6.91 11.18
CA ARG A 65 1.77 -7.06 12.24
C ARG A 65 2.38 -6.59 13.55
N HIS A 66 1.67 -5.70 14.24
CA HIS A 66 1.98 -5.30 15.60
C HIS A 66 1.20 -6.15 16.61
N GLU A 67 1.75 -6.27 17.82
CA GLU A 67 1.20 -7.07 18.92
C GLU A 67 -0.21 -6.63 19.33
N ALA A 68 -0.55 -5.35 19.15
CA ALA A 68 -1.87 -4.79 19.43
C ALA A 68 -2.95 -5.11 18.36
N GLY A 69 -2.72 -6.08 17.46
CA GLY A 69 -3.64 -6.43 16.38
C GLY A 69 -3.65 -5.43 15.22
N ARG A 70 -2.79 -4.41 15.25
CA ARG A 70 -2.66 -3.41 14.18
C ARG A 70 -1.75 -3.93 13.08
N VAL A 71 -2.18 -3.81 11.84
CA VAL A 71 -1.35 -4.09 10.67
C VAL A 71 -0.89 -2.76 10.07
N THR A 72 0.39 -2.67 9.75
CA THR A 72 0.96 -1.54 9.01
C THR A 72 1.45 -2.01 7.65
N LEU A 73 1.14 -1.22 6.64
CA LEU A 73 1.59 -1.40 5.27
C LEU A 73 2.48 -0.20 4.95
N GLU A 74 3.77 -0.44 4.77
CA GLU A 74 4.80 0.57 4.52
C GLU A 74 5.35 0.39 3.10
N GLY A 75 5.61 1.46 2.37
CA GLY A 75 6.15 1.37 1.01
C GLY A 75 5.93 2.65 0.22
N CYS A 76 6.52 2.69 -0.98
CA CYS A 76 6.26 3.78 -1.93
C CYS A 76 4.83 3.69 -2.48
N ILE A 77 4.16 4.82 -2.62
CA ILE A 77 2.84 4.89 -3.26
C ILE A 77 3.02 4.54 -4.74
N SER A 78 2.44 3.43 -5.15
CA SER A 78 2.47 2.89 -6.51
C SER A 78 1.24 2.03 -6.77
N ASP A 79 1.00 1.62 -8.02
CA ASP A 79 -0.07 0.67 -8.35
C ASP A 79 0.05 -0.63 -7.54
N ASP A 80 1.27 -1.12 -7.34
CA ASP A 80 1.56 -2.27 -6.50
C ASP A 80 1.13 -2.06 -5.05
N TYR A 81 1.38 -0.87 -4.49
CA TYR A 81 0.97 -0.53 -3.12
C TYR A 81 -0.55 -0.60 -2.97
N TYR A 82 -1.30 -0.02 -3.91
CA TYR A 82 -2.75 -0.05 -3.88
C TYR A 82 -3.29 -1.47 -4.06
N LYS A 83 -2.68 -2.25 -4.95
CA LYS A 83 -3.06 -3.65 -5.17
C LYS A 83 -2.85 -4.52 -3.92
N VAL A 84 -1.70 -4.38 -3.25
CA VAL A 84 -1.44 -5.10 -1.99
C VAL A 84 -2.38 -4.62 -0.89
N ARG A 85 -2.66 -3.32 -0.81
CA ARG A 85 -3.60 -2.73 0.16
C ARG A 85 -5.03 -3.26 -0.03
N GLU A 86 -5.50 -3.36 -1.27
CA GLU A 86 -6.81 -3.89 -1.60
C GLU A 86 -6.94 -5.36 -1.18
N LEU A 87 -5.97 -6.20 -1.54
CA LEU A 87 -5.92 -7.61 -1.12
C LEU A 87 -5.87 -7.77 0.40
N LEU A 88 -5.14 -6.88 1.08
CA LEU A 88 -5.04 -6.88 2.53
C LEU A 88 -6.39 -6.55 3.17
N TYR A 89 -7.10 -5.55 2.65
CA TYR A 89 -8.40 -5.17 3.19
C TYR A 89 -9.48 -6.20 2.85
N GLU A 90 -9.53 -6.72 1.63
CA GLU A 90 -10.53 -7.71 1.22
C GLU A 90 -10.57 -8.93 2.16
N GLN A 91 -9.43 -9.33 2.71
CA GLN A 91 -9.34 -10.50 3.59
C GLN A 91 -9.31 -10.19 5.09
N TYR A 92 -8.86 -8.99 5.48
CA TYR A 92 -8.55 -8.71 6.89
C TYR A 92 -9.14 -7.41 7.44
N ALA A 93 -9.74 -6.54 6.62
CA ALA A 93 -10.45 -5.35 7.09
C ALA A 93 -11.90 -5.34 6.62
N ILE A 94 -12.81 -4.85 7.47
CA ILE A 94 -14.17 -4.53 7.06
C ILE A 94 -14.24 -3.02 6.84
N VAL A 95 -14.85 -2.60 5.73
CA VAL A 95 -15.16 -1.20 5.40
C VAL A 95 -16.56 -0.86 5.87
#